data_AF-A0A656JKM8-F1
#
_entry.id   AF-A0A656JKM8-F1
#
_cell.length_a   1.000
_cell.length_b   1.000
_cell.length_c   1.000
_cell.angle_alpha   90.00
_cell.angle_beta   90.00
_cell.angle_gamma   90.00
#
_symmetry.space_group_name_H-M   'P 1'
#
loop_
_entity.id
_entity.type
_entity.pdbx_description
1 polymer ?
#
loop_
_entity_poly.entity_id
_entity_poly.type
_entity_poly.pdbx_seq_one_letter_code
_entity_poly.pdbx_strand_id
1 'polypeptide(L)' 'SAVGLANEGRASTRAEIQELMSGNLCRCGAYSNILAAVEEALPQFHNAAPKSEVNA' A
#
# COMPACT_ATOMS: atom_id res chain seq x y z
N SER A 1 -3.25 -4.46 4.85
CA SER A 1 -3.13 -2.99 5.01
C SER A 1 -2.09 -2.45 4.02
N ALA A 2 -2.05 -1.13 3.76
CA ALA A 2 -1.16 -0.53 2.75
C ALA A 2 0.35 -0.83 2.99
N VAL A 3 0.81 -0.76 4.24
CA VAL A 3 2.21 -1.08 4.60
C VAL A 3 2.54 -2.55 4.34
N GLY A 4 1.62 -3.47 4.69
CA GLY A 4 1.80 -4.90 4.39
C GLY A 4 1.90 -5.15 2.89
N LEU A 5 1.02 -4.53 2.11
CA LEU A 5 1.03 -4.61 0.65
C LEU A 5 2.35 -4.10 0.05
N ALA A 6 2.89 -2.99 0.56
CA ALA A 6 4.19 -2.46 0.14
C ALA A 6 5.35 -3.43 0.45
N ASN A 7 5.35 -4.04 1.65
CA ASN A 7 6.39 -4.99 2.05
C ASN A 7 6.31 -6.32 1.28
N GLU A 8 5.12 -6.73 0.85
CA GLU A 8 4.93 -7.95 0.05
C GLU A 8 5.43 -7.82 -1.39
N GLY A 9 5.53 -6.59 -1.93
CA GLY A 9 6.11 -6.31 -3.25
C GLY A 9 5.41 -6.97 -4.45
N ARG A 10 4.15 -7.39 -4.30
CA ARG A 10 3.42 -8.19 -5.30
C ARG A 10 2.35 -7.44 -6.10
N ALA A 11 2.03 -6.20 -5.72
CA ALA A 11 1.02 -5.39 -6.41
C ALA A 11 1.70 -4.49 -7.46
N SER A 12 1.30 -4.63 -8.73
CA SER A 12 1.84 -3.86 -9.86
C SER A 12 0.77 -3.08 -10.63
N THR A 13 -0.51 -3.36 -10.38
CA THR A 13 -1.64 -2.71 -11.04
C THR A 13 -2.70 -2.24 -10.06
N ARG A 14 -3.52 -1.27 -10.45
CA ARG A 14 -4.66 -0.79 -9.65
C ARG A 14 -5.62 -1.91 -9.23
N ALA A 15 -5.87 -2.88 -10.13
CA ALA A 15 -6.75 -4.00 -9.85
C ALA A 15 -6.18 -4.91 -8.74
N GLU A 16 -4.88 -5.20 -8.78
CA GLU A 16 -4.20 -5.97 -7.74
C GLU A 16 -4.18 -5.21 -6.41
N ILE A 17 -3.93 -3.90 -6.43
CA ILE A 17 -4.00 -3.05 -5.22
C ILE A 17 -5.39 -3.17 -4.58
N GLN A 18 -6.45 -3.06 -5.38
CA GLN A 18 -7.83 -3.16 -4.88
C GLN A 18 -8.14 -4.53 -4.28
N GLU A 19 -7.72 -5.61 -4.95
CA GLU A 19 -7.95 -6.99 -4.49
C GLU A 19 -7.19 -7.27 -3.19
N LEU A 20 -5.90 -6.93 -3.15
CA LEU A 20 -5.03 -7.13 -1.99
C LEU A 20 -5.42 -6.22 -0.81
N MET A 21 -6.08 -5.10 -1.08
CA MET A 21 -6.63 -4.22 -0.04
C MET A 21 -8.08 -4.53 0.34
N SER A 22 -8.75 -5.48 -0.31
CA SER A 22 -10.20 -5.76 -0.14
C SER A 22 -10.62 -6.05 1.31
N GLY A 23 -9.72 -6.60 2.12
CA GLY A 23 -9.93 -6.82 3.56
C GLY A 23 -9.96 -5.57 4.43
N ASN A 24 -9.70 -4.37 3.89
CA ASN A 24 -9.66 -3.11 4.63
C ASN A 24 -10.92 -2.28 4.34
N LEU A 25 -11.94 -2.39 5.18
CA LEU A 25 -13.22 -1.69 4.99
C LEU A 25 -13.15 -0.21 5.41
N CYS A 26 -13.77 0.69 4.62
CA CYS A 26 -14.04 2.08 5.01
C CYS A 26 -15.54 2.35 4.96
N ARG A 27 -16.09 2.83 6.08
CA ARG A 27 -17.50 3.27 6.18
C ARG A 27 -17.73 4.70 5.67
N CYS A 28 -16.64 5.44 5.53
CA CYS A 28 -16.56 6.83 5.14
C CYS A 28 -16.88 7.10 3.66
N GLY A 29 -16.86 6.08 2.79
CA GLY A 29 -16.92 6.27 1.33
C GLY A 29 -15.61 6.73 0.69
N ALA A 30 -14.53 6.90 1.47
CA ALA A 30 -13.22 7.35 0.99
C ALA A 30 -12.31 6.24 0.41
N TYR A 31 -12.81 5.02 0.23
CA TYR A 31 -11.98 3.88 -0.18
C TYR A 31 -11.30 4.09 -1.54
N SER A 32 -11.99 4.72 -2.51
CA SER A 32 -11.42 5.09 -3.81
C SER A 32 -10.20 6.01 -3.68
N ASN A 33 -10.26 6.97 -2.75
CA ASN A 33 -9.18 7.92 -2.48
C ASN A 33 -8.01 7.21 -1.78
N ILE A 34 -8.30 6.28 -0.86
CA ILE A 34 -7.27 5.44 -0.22
C ILE A 34 -6.52 4.62 -1.28
N LEU A 35 -7.24 3.98 -2.21
CA LEU A 35 -6.62 3.22 -3.29
C LEU A 35 -5.73 4.10 -4.18
N ALA A 36 -6.20 5.31 -4.52
CA ALA A 36 -5.41 6.27 -5.30
C ALA A 36 -4.12 6.69 -4.58
N ALA A 37 -4.20 6.98 -3.28
CA ALA A 37 -3.03 7.34 -2.48
C ALA A 37 -2.01 6.18 -2.38
N VAL A 38 -2.49 4.94 -2.26
CA VAL A 38 -1.61 3.76 -2.22
C VAL A 38 -0.94 3.53 -3.59
N GLU A 39 -1.69 3.68 -4.68
CA GLU A 39 -1.16 3.58 -6.05
C GLU A 39 -0.03 4.60 -6.31
N GLU A 40 -0.18 5.84 -5.83
CA GLU A 40 0.86 6.87 -5.91
C GLU A 40 2.09 6.57 -5.03
N ALA A 41 1.86 6.02 -3.84
CA ALA A 41 2.92 5.79 -2.86
C ALA A 41 3.77 4.54 -3.15
N LEU A 42 3.18 3.47 -3.71
CA LEU A 42 3.86 2.18 -3.91
C LEU A 42 5.19 2.27 -4.67
N PRO A 43 5.29 2.98 -5.81
CA PRO A 43 6.57 3.15 -6.52
C PRO A 43 7.66 3.83 -5.68
N GLN A 44 7.28 4.59 -4.65
CA GLN A 44 8.22 5.31 -3.77
C GLN A 44 8.82 4.37 -2.71
N PHE A 45 8.14 3.28 -2.34
CA PHE A 45 8.63 2.30 -1.37
C PHE A 45 9.82 1.49 -1.89
N HIS A 46 9.92 1.24 -3.20
CA HIS A 46 11.08 0.58 -3.80
C HIS A 46 12.31 1.50 -3.93
N ASN A 47 12.08 2.83 -3.94
CA ASN A 47 13.13 3.83 -4.06
C ASN A 47 13.59 4.40 -2.70
N ALA A 48 12.82 4.16 -1.64
CA ALA A 48 13.21 4.47 -0.28
C ALA A 48 14.16 3.36 0.22
N ALA A 49 15.42 3.72 0.46
CA ALA A 49 16.40 2.82 1.08
C ALA A 49 15.83 2.12 2.32
N PRO A 50 16.19 0.84 2.57
CA PRO A 50 15.66 0.10 3.71
C PRO A 50 16.01 0.81 5.01
N LYS A 51 15.00 1.07 5.85
CA LYS A 51 15.21 1.47 7.25
C LYS A 51 15.75 0.27 8.02
N SER A 52 17.06 0.02 7.92
CA SER A 52 17.79 -0.74 8.91
C SER A 52 17.99 0.14 10.14
N GLU A 53 17.00 0.23 11.03
CA GLU A 53 17.18 0.58 12.45
C GLU A 53 15.83 0.55 13.17
N VAL A 54 15.42 -0.64 13.61
CA VAL A 54 14.72 -0.81 14.89
C VAL A 54 15.59 -1.78 15.68
N ASN A 55 16.42 -1.20 16.55
CA ASN A 55 16.99 -1.81 17.75
C ASN A 55 17.32 -0.67 18.71
N ALA A 56 16.34 -0.31 19.54
CA ALA A 56 16.51 0.29 20.87
C ALA A 56 15.32 -0.14 21.72
#